data_AF-A0A1S3FWC9-F1
#
_entry.id   AF-A0A1S3FWC9-F1
#
_cell.length_a   1.000
_cell.length_b   1.000
_cell.length_c   1.000
_cell.angle_alpha   90.00
_cell.angle_beta   90.00
_cell.angle_gamma   90.00
#
_symmetry.space_group_name_H-M   'P 1'
#
loop_
_entity.id
_entity.type
_entity.pdbx_description
1 polymer ?
#
loop_
_entity_poly.entity_id
_entity_poly.type
_entity_poly.pdbx_seq_one_letter_code
_entity_poly.pdbx_strand_id
1 'polypeptide(L)'
;MAQGLIEVERKFVPGPDTEKRLQELGGTLVHRFTFRDTYYDTTELSLMRSDHWLRQREGSGWELKCPGKAGIPGPHTEYIELTSEPEIVAQLRVPTQEKAPAKLIVYLQRFRPEDYQRLLESTLSEKPRGAKHSDRSLDYNVTS
;
A
#
# COMPACT_ATOMS: atom_id res chain seq x y z
N MET A 1 22.01 -9.91 17.90
CA MET A 1 21.12 -8.88 17.33
C MET A 1 20.19 -9.61 16.37
N ALA A 2 18.89 -9.66 16.65
CA ALA A 2 17.94 -10.18 15.67
C ALA A 2 17.72 -9.09 14.62
N GLN A 3 18.36 -9.22 13.45
CA GLN A 3 17.97 -8.42 12.29
C GLN A 3 16.48 -8.70 12.02
N GLY A 4 15.64 -7.68 12.11
CA GLY A 4 14.24 -7.78 11.67
C GLY A 4 14.22 -8.21 10.21
N LEU A 5 13.48 -9.27 9.90
CA LEU A 5 13.27 -9.72 8.53
C LEU A 5 12.35 -8.70 7.86
N ILE A 6 12.83 -8.05 6.80
CA ILE A 6 12.03 -7.11 6.00
C ILE A 6 11.30 -7.92 4.93
N GLU A 7 9.97 -7.82 4.91
CA GLU A 7 9.15 -8.37 3.83
C GLU A 7 9.14 -7.42 2.63
N VAL A 8 9.50 -7.90 1.44
CA VAL A 8 9.46 -7.14 0.18
C VAL A 8 8.51 -7.84 -0.78
N GLU A 9 7.45 -7.14 -1.21
CA GLU A 9 6.45 -7.69 -2.13
C GLU A 9 6.29 -6.87 -3.42
N ARG A 10 5.99 -7.55 -4.53
CA ARG A 10 5.49 -6.95 -5.77
C ARG A 10 4.37 -7.81 -6.35
N LYS A 11 3.18 -7.22 -6.48
CA LYS A 11 2.00 -7.92 -7.02
C LYS A 11 2.09 -7.99 -8.55
N PHE A 12 1.65 -9.11 -9.13
CA PHE A 12 1.55 -9.33 -10.57
C PHE A 12 0.29 -10.15 -10.88
N VAL A 13 -0.13 -10.16 -12.15
CA VAL A 13 -1.26 -10.95 -12.62
C VAL A 13 -0.75 -12.31 -13.09
N PRO A 14 -1.19 -13.44 -12.50
CA PRO A 14 -0.78 -14.76 -12.96
C PRO A 14 -1.42 -15.10 -14.31
N GLY A 15 -0.65 -15.80 -15.15
CA GLY A 15 -1.13 -16.41 -16.40
C GLY A 15 -1.53 -17.87 -16.18
N PRO A 16 -2.13 -18.52 -17.20
CA PRO A 16 -2.61 -19.90 -17.09
C PRO A 16 -1.49 -20.91 -16.75
N ASP A 17 -0.26 -20.68 -17.22
CA ASP A 17 0.88 -21.58 -17.00
C ASP A 17 1.76 -21.19 -15.80
N THR A 18 1.36 -20.19 -14.99
CA THR A 18 2.19 -19.69 -13.89
C THR A 18 2.56 -20.80 -12.89
N GLU A 19 1.60 -21.64 -12.49
CA GLU A 19 1.87 -22.73 -11.54
C GLU A 19 2.81 -23.78 -12.13
N LYS A 20 2.62 -24.16 -13.40
CA LYS A 20 3.49 -25.12 -14.10
C LYS A 20 4.92 -24.60 -14.18
N ARG A 21 5.09 -23.32 -14.55
CA ARG A 21 6.41 -22.70 -14.66
C ARG A 21 7.13 -22.62 -13.31
N LEU A 22 6.41 -22.35 -12.22
CA LEU A 22 6.98 -22.36 -10.87
C LEU A 22 7.53 -23.74 -10.53
N GLN A 23 6.81 -24.82 -10.85
CA GLN A 23 7.26 -26.20 -10.61
C GLN A 23 8.50 -26.58 -11.43
N GLU A 24 8.54 -26.23 -12.72
CA GLU A 24 9.71 -26.47 -13.59
C GLU A 24 10.99 -25.79 -13.09
N LEU A 25 10.85 -24.68 -12.38
CA LEU A 25 11.96 -23.93 -11.77
C LEU A 25 12.32 -24.43 -10.36
N GLY A 26 11.69 -25.51 -9.88
CA GLY A 26 11.94 -26.09 -8.56
C GLY A 26 11.11 -25.49 -7.43
N GLY A 27 10.13 -24.63 -7.74
CA GLY A 27 9.18 -24.10 -6.75
C GLY A 27 8.25 -25.20 -6.25
N THR A 28 8.04 -25.27 -4.93
CA THR A 28 7.14 -26.23 -4.28
C THR A 28 5.93 -25.54 -3.68
N LEU A 29 4.76 -26.18 -3.78
CA LEU A 29 3.56 -25.70 -3.10
C LEU A 29 3.66 -26.01 -1.61
N VAL A 30 3.94 -24.98 -0.81
CA VAL A 30 4.05 -25.13 0.65
C VAL A 30 2.68 -25.25 1.32
N HIS A 31 1.71 -24.44 0.90
CA HIS A 31 0.37 -24.44 1.48
C HIS A 31 -0.70 -23.94 0.52
N ARG A 32 -1.95 -24.38 0.72
CA ARG A 32 -3.14 -23.86 0.06
C ARG A 32 -4.23 -23.66 1.12
N PHE A 33 -4.74 -22.44 1.21
CA PHE A 33 -5.80 -22.10 2.15
C PHE A 33 -6.71 -21.05 1.54
N THR A 34 -7.95 -21.04 2.01
CA THR A 34 -8.97 -20.04 1.68
C THR A 34 -9.32 -19.32 2.97
N PHE A 35 -9.36 -17.99 2.91
CA PHE A 35 -9.73 -17.15 4.04
C PHE A 35 -10.55 -15.97 3.56
N ARG A 36 -11.30 -15.37 4.48
CA ARG A 36 -12.06 -14.15 4.25
C ARG A 36 -11.43 -12.98 5.01
N ASP A 37 -11.21 -11.88 4.30
CA ASP A 37 -10.93 -10.59 4.90
C ASP A 37 -12.20 -9.73 4.88
N THR A 38 -12.55 -9.13 6.01
CA THR A 38 -13.55 -8.07 6.11
C THR A 38 -12.82 -6.74 6.30
N TYR A 39 -12.94 -5.83 5.34
CA TYR A 39 -12.28 -4.52 5.39
C TYR A 39 -13.19 -3.47 6.02
N TYR A 40 -12.60 -2.56 6.77
CA TYR A 40 -13.30 -1.48 7.46
C TYR A 40 -12.66 -0.14 7.14
N ASP A 41 -13.50 0.86 6.88
CA ASP A 41 -13.10 2.26 6.70
C ASP A 41 -14.27 3.17 7.12
N THR A 42 -14.03 4.48 7.14
CA THR A 42 -15.06 5.51 7.24
C THR A 42 -15.84 5.64 5.92
N THR A 43 -16.95 6.36 5.96
CA THR A 43 -17.74 6.68 4.75
C THR A 43 -16.94 7.50 3.74
N GLU A 44 -15.93 8.22 4.20
CA GLU A 44 -15.04 9.05 3.39
C GLU A 44 -13.83 8.27 2.86
N LEU A 45 -13.73 6.98 3.16
CA LEU A 45 -12.59 6.12 2.80
C LEU A 45 -11.26 6.68 3.34
N SER A 46 -11.27 7.24 4.54
CA SER A 46 -10.12 7.95 5.12
C SER A 46 -8.88 7.07 5.26
N LEU A 47 -9.05 5.80 5.66
CA LEU A 47 -7.91 4.89 5.81
C LEU A 47 -7.33 4.55 4.44
N MET A 48 -8.19 4.22 3.48
CA MET A 48 -7.76 3.93 2.11
C MET A 48 -7.09 5.13 1.45
N ARG A 49 -7.61 6.34 1.67
CA ARG A 49 -6.98 7.57 1.18
C ARG A 49 -5.59 7.70 1.76
N SER A 50 -5.41 7.42 3.03
CA SER A 50 -4.15 7.52 3.75
C SER A 50 -3.25 6.27 3.72
N ASP A 51 -3.38 5.35 2.76
CA ASP A 51 -2.59 4.10 2.68
C ASP A 51 -2.67 3.16 3.88
N HIS A 52 -3.80 3.17 4.56
CA HIS A 52 -4.10 2.31 5.68
C HIS A 52 -5.18 1.28 5.34
N TRP A 53 -5.01 0.06 5.83
CA TRP A 53 -5.90 -1.07 5.54
C TRP A 53 -6.22 -1.79 6.83
N LEU A 54 -7.36 -1.42 7.42
CA LEU A 54 -7.91 -2.14 8.57
C LEU A 54 -8.75 -3.32 8.05
N ARG A 55 -8.40 -4.52 8.49
CA ARG A 55 -9.13 -5.74 8.15
C ARG A 55 -9.28 -6.64 9.36
N GLN A 56 -10.37 -7.39 9.38
CA GLN A 56 -10.50 -8.58 10.21
C GLN A 56 -10.34 -9.80 9.31
N ARG A 57 -9.30 -10.60 9.55
CA ARG A 57 -9.01 -11.83 8.81
C ARG A 57 -9.56 -13.03 9.57
N GLU A 58 -10.37 -13.83 8.89
CA GLU A 58 -10.91 -15.08 9.42
C GLU A 58 -9.79 -16.01 9.90
N GLY A 59 -9.86 -16.43 11.16
CA GLY A 59 -8.86 -17.30 11.78
C GLY A 59 -7.57 -16.63 12.27
N SER A 60 -7.34 -15.34 11.97
CA SER A 60 -6.15 -14.58 12.39
C SER A 60 -6.50 -13.43 13.36
N GLY A 61 -7.61 -12.74 13.14
CA GLY A 61 -8.03 -11.59 13.96
C GLY A 61 -7.85 -10.25 13.24
N TRP A 62 -7.61 -9.19 14.00
CA TRP A 62 -7.45 -7.83 13.48
C TRP A 62 -6.05 -7.59 12.95
N GLU A 63 -5.97 -6.95 11.78
CA GLU A 63 -4.71 -6.58 11.14
C GLU A 63 -4.84 -5.15 10.57
N LEU A 64 -3.87 -4.28 10.87
CA LEU A 64 -3.73 -2.96 10.24
C LEU A 64 -2.45 -2.92 9.44
N LYS A 65 -2.57 -2.74 8.12
CA LYS A 65 -1.43 -2.43 7.26
C LYS A 65 -1.33 -0.92 7.10
N CYS A 66 -0.16 -0.35 7.36
CA CYS A 66 0.13 1.08 7.24
C CYS A 66 1.49 1.30 6.58
N PRO A 67 1.78 2.49 6.02
CA PRO A 67 3.10 2.80 5.50
C PRO A 67 4.17 2.72 6.59
N GLY A 68 5.34 2.21 6.23
CA GLY A 68 6.52 2.29 7.07
C GLY A 68 6.91 3.75 7.37
N LYS A 69 7.84 3.95 8.32
CA LYS A 69 8.39 5.28 8.57
C LYS A 69 8.92 5.87 7.26
N ALA A 70 8.63 7.15 7.00
CA ALA A 70 9.15 7.90 5.86
C ALA A 70 10.69 7.92 5.90
N GLY A 71 11.32 6.91 5.32
CA GLY A 71 12.75 6.70 5.36
C GLY A 71 13.21 6.22 4.00
N ILE A 72 13.94 7.09 3.31
CA ILE A 72 14.58 6.90 2.00
C ILE A 72 13.58 6.96 0.82
N PRO A 73 13.62 8.03 0.01
CA PRO A 73 12.96 8.06 -1.29
C PRO A 73 13.49 6.92 -2.17
N GLY A 74 12.66 5.92 -2.46
CA GLY A 74 13.01 4.78 -3.29
C GLY A 74 11.79 4.24 -4.04
N PRO A 75 11.99 3.38 -5.06
CA PRO A 75 10.88 2.79 -5.83
C PRO A 75 10.10 1.72 -5.07
N HIS A 76 10.52 1.37 -3.85
CA HIS A 76 9.87 0.39 -3.00
C HIS A 76 8.91 1.08 -2.03
N THR A 77 7.75 0.48 -1.79
CA THR A 77 6.82 0.92 -0.74
C THR A 77 6.96 -0.05 0.43
N GLU A 78 7.39 0.45 1.57
CA GLU A 78 7.49 -0.32 2.81
C GLU A 78 6.17 -0.21 3.58
N TYR A 79 5.70 -1.33 4.11
CA TYR A 79 4.52 -1.38 4.96
C TYR A 79 4.86 -2.04 6.28
N ILE A 80 4.21 -1.58 7.34
CA ILE A 80 4.18 -2.21 8.65
C ILE A 80 2.81 -2.87 8.80
N GLU A 81 2.78 -4.11 9.30
CA GLU A 81 1.54 -4.83 9.63
C GLU A 81 1.43 -4.99 11.15
N LEU A 82 0.45 -4.30 11.75
CA LEU A 82 0.14 -4.37 13.17
C LEU A 82 -0.98 -5.39 13.40
N THR A 83 -0.77 -6.32 14.32
CA THR A 83 -1.75 -7.37 14.68
C THR A 83 -2.22 -7.28 16.13
N SER A 84 -1.54 -6.48 16.95
CA SER A 84 -1.91 -6.22 18.34
C SER A 84 -2.99 -5.14 18.39
N GLU A 85 -4.16 -5.45 18.96
CA GLU A 85 -5.27 -4.49 19.06
C GLU A 85 -4.88 -3.15 19.71
N PRO A 86 -4.12 -3.09 20.83
CA PRO A 86 -3.64 -1.84 21.38
C PRO A 86 -2.80 -1.00 20.39
N GLU A 87 -1.96 -1.64 19.59
CA GLU A 87 -1.11 -0.96 18.60
C GLU A 87 -1.94 -0.47 17.41
N ILE A 88 -2.90 -1.27 16.97
CA ILE A 88 -3.88 -0.90 15.92
C ILE A 88 -4.66 0.35 16.37
N VAL A 89 -5.22 0.34 17.59
CA VAL A 89 -5.97 1.49 18.14
C VAL A 89 -5.07 2.72 18.28
N ALA A 90 -3.82 2.55 18.71
CA ALA A 90 -2.88 3.65 18.83
C ALA A 90 -2.57 4.28 17.45
N GLN A 91 -2.34 3.45 16.43
CA GLN A 91 -2.00 3.90 15.08
C GLN A 91 -3.18 4.61 14.40
N LEU A 92 -4.41 4.12 14.57
CA LEU A 92 -5.61 4.73 13.97
C LEU A 92 -5.96 6.12 14.52
N ARG A 93 -5.38 6.53 15.65
CA ARG A 93 -5.57 7.87 16.24
C ARG A 93 -4.67 8.94 15.62
N VAL A 94 -3.76 8.57 14.73
CA VAL A 94 -2.78 9.49 14.10
C VAL A 94 -3.22 9.86 12.68
N PRO A 95 -3.12 11.14 12.24
CA PRO A 95 -3.40 11.54 10.86
C PRO A 95 -2.35 10.97 9.89
N THR A 96 -2.79 10.41 8.77
CA THR A 96 -1.95 9.59 7.88
C THR A 96 -2.00 10.06 6.41
N GLN A 97 -0.95 9.74 5.62
CA GLN A 97 -0.73 10.21 4.23
C GLN A 97 -0.77 9.05 3.20
N GLU A 98 -1.03 9.39 1.94
CA GLU A 98 -1.75 8.58 0.94
C GLU A 98 -1.03 7.51 0.10
N LYS A 99 -1.83 6.48 -0.26
CA LYS A 99 -1.73 5.46 -1.34
C LYS A 99 -2.77 4.33 -1.13
N ALA A 100 -2.99 3.46 -2.11
CA ALA A 100 -3.92 2.32 -1.96
C ALA A 100 -3.42 1.02 -2.63
N PRO A 101 -3.60 -0.18 -2.04
CA PRO A 101 -3.26 -1.49 -2.54
C PRO A 101 -4.35 -2.02 -3.44
N ALA A 102 -3.87 -2.79 -4.40
CA ALA A 102 -4.63 -3.20 -5.57
C ALA A 102 -5.89 -4.05 -5.27
N LYS A 103 -5.91 -4.87 -4.20
CA LYS A 103 -6.99 -5.86 -4.01
C LYS A 103 -8.32 -5.21 -3.60
N LEU A 104 -8.30 -4.28 -2.65
CA LEU A 104 -9.52 -3.59 -2.23
C LEU A 104 -9.99 -2.60 -3.30
N ILE A 105 -9.06 -2.01 -4.06
CA ILE A 105 -9.37 -1.17 -5.22
C ILE A 105 -10.18 -1.94 -6.28
N VAL A 106 -9.76 -3.17 -6.62
CA VAL A 106 -10.50 -4.03 -7.55
C VAL A 106 -11.90 -4.39 -7.02
N TYR A 107 -12.04 -4.59 -5.71
CA TYR A 107 -13.35 -4.83 -5.09
C TYR A 107 -14.25 -3.60 -5.24
N LEU A 108 -13.78 -2.40 -4.88
CA LEU A 108 -14.57 -1.17 -5.01
C LEU A 108 -15.00 -0.92 -6.46
N GLN A 109 -14.08 -1.06 -7.41
CA GLN A 109 -14.39 -0.92 -8.85
C GLN A 109 -15.56 -1.81 -9.29
N ARG A 110 -15.64 -3.04 -8.77
CA ARG A 110 -16.61 -4.03 -9.20
C ARG A 110 -17.92 -3.99 -8.43
N PHE A 111 -17.88 -3.68 -7.13
CA PHE A 111 -19.01 -3.87 -6.22
C PHE A 111 -19.47 -2.59 -5.51
N ARG A 112 -18.69 -1.51 -5.58
CA ARG A 112 -18.96 -0.20 -4.94
C ARG A 112 -18.45 0.96 -5.82
N PRO A 113 -18.93 1.08 -7.08
CA PRO A 113 -18.34 1.99 -8.06
C PRO A 113 -18.42 3.47 -7.67
N GLU A 114 -19.44 3.88 -6.91
CA GLU A 114 -19.57 5.25 -6.39
C GLU A 114 -18.49 5.56 -5.36
N ASP A 115 -18.21 4.61 -4.47
CA ASP A 115 -17.13 4.72 -3.48
C ASP A 115 -15.76 4.77 -4.18
N TYR A 116 -15.59 4.00 -5.28
CA TYR A 116 -14.39 4.07 -6.11
C TYR A 116 -14.22 5.46 -6.78
N GLN A 117 -15.29 6.05 -7.32
CA GLN A 117 -15.22 7.40 -7.93
C GLN A 117 -14.83 8.46 -6.90
N ARG A 118 -15.41 8.43 -5.70
CA ARG A 118 -15.06 9.35 -4.61
C ARG A 118 -13.59 9.25 -4.21
N LEU A 119 -13.00 8.06 -4.28
CA LEU A 119 -11.58 7.85 -4.02
C LEU A 119 -10.69 8.47 -5.11
N LEU A 120 -11.11 8.38 -6.38
CA LEU A 120 -10.40 9.00 -7.50
C LEU A 120 -10.50 10.54 -7.47
N GLU A 121 -11.66 11.08 -7.15
CA GLU A 121 -11.86 12.54 -7.07
C GLU A 121 -10.99 13.19 -6.00
N SER A 122 -10.82 12.53 -4.85
CA SER A 122 -9.90 13.02 -3.80
C SER A 122 -8.44 13.00 -4.23
N THR A 123 -7.99 11.95 -4.91
CA THR A 123 -6.58 11.83 -5.35
C THR A 123 -6.24 12.82 -6.46
N LEU A 124 -7.22 13.24 -7.27
CA LEU A 124 -7.04 14.26 -8.32
C LEU A 124 -7.10 15.70 -7.80
N SER A 125 -7.72 15.95 -6.65
CA SER A 125 -7.85 17.30 -6.08
C SER A 125 -6.60 17.77 -5.31
N GLU A 126 -5.64 16.88 -5.02
CA GLU A 126 -4.35 17.24 -4.45
C GLU A 126 -3.41 17.81 -5.53
N LYS A 127 -3.64 19.07 -5.92
CA LYS A 127 -2.68 19.84 -6.73
C LYS A 127 -1.34 19.92 -5.97
N PRO A 128 -0.17 19.68 -6.61
CA PRO A 128 1.10 19.84 -5.94
C PRO A 128 1.25 21.29 -5.49
N ARG A 129 1.32 21.51 -4.17
CA ARG A 129 1.64 22.81 -3.59
C ARG A 129 3.03 23.18 -4.09
N GLY A 130 3.07 24.25 -4.88
CA GLY A 130 4.16 24.69 -5.74
C GLY A 130 5.56 24.38 -5.21
N ALA A 131 6.32 23.65 -6.02
CA ALA A 131 7.77 23.81 -6.05
C ALA A 131 8.03 25.27 -6.43
N LYS A 132 8.41 26.10 -5.44
CA LYS A 132 9.07 27.38 -5.72
C LYS A 132 10.37 27.03 -6.42
N HIS A 133 10.37 27.08 -7.74
CA HIS A 133 11.60 27.05 -8.51
C HIS A 133 12.32 28.37 -8.22
N SER A 134 13.27 28.34 -7.28
CA SER A 134 14.26 29.41 -7.19
C SER A 134 15.10 29.34 -8.44
N ASP A 135 14.85 30.26 -9.35
CA ASP A 135 15.68 30.52 -10.53
C ASP A 135 17.10 30.83 -10.04
N ARG A 136 18.03 29.90 -10.27
CA ARG A 136 19.45 30.11 -10.01
C ARG A 136 20.16 29.88 -11.35
N SER A 137 20.31 30.98 -12.07
CA SER A 137 21.14 31.11 -13.28
C SER A 137 22.48 30.41 -13.05
N LEU A 138 22.79 29.43 -13.89
CA LEU A 138 24.11 28.81 -13.98
C LEU A 138 24.86 29.46 -15.14
N ASP A 139 25.73 30.42 -14.81
CA ASP A 139 26.70 30.96 -15.76
C ASP A 139 27.83 29.93 -15.94
N TYR A 140 27.96 29.39 -17.14
CA TYR A 140 29.08 28.54 -17.54
C TYR A 140 30.24 29.42 -18.02
N ASN A 141 31.33 29.50 -17.25
CA ASN A 141 32.60 30.03 -17.73
C ASN A 141 33.38 28.93 -18.46
N VAL A 142 33.54 29.10 -19.77
CA VAL A 142 34.52 28.38 -20.59
C VAL A 142 35.82 29.19 -20.56
N THR A 143 36.94 28.56 -20.19
CA THR A 143 38.27 29.13 -20.40
C THR A 143 39.06 28.17 -21.29
N SER A 144 39.58 28.71 -22.39
CA SER A 144 40.55 28.08 -23.30
C SER A 144 41.93 27.94 -22.68
#